data_AF-A0AAU9TCS9-F1
#
_entry.id   AF-A0AAU9TCS9-F1
#
_cell.length_a   1.000
_cell.length_b   1.000
_cell.length_c   1.000
_cell.angle_alpha   90.00
_cell.angle_beta   90.00
_cell.angle_gamma   90.00
#
_symmetry.space_group_name_H-M   'P 1'
#
loop_
_entity.id
_entity.type
_entity.pdbx_description
1 polymer ?
#
loop_
_entity_poly.entity_id
_entity_poly.type
_entity_poly.pdbx_seq_one_letter_code
_entity_poly.pdbx_strand_id
1 'polypeptide(L)'
;MITTQKLSLDCVKIIDNLLKENKEVSPVLESLKHRHIDYFRPLYAQAALELGKICVNNLKEDLSNKLSSIYIPFAEAFNDIFDQFNFDPMNKLNALKLFLEFKDFVPGYLFVMKTLPRYGLKKEEEALKSELIEELRTHPSEEIKKHFNSYPYF
;
A
#
# COMPACT_ATOMS: atom_id res chain seq x y z
N MET A 1 0.20 -17.35 5.67
CA MET A 1 0.83 -16.14 6.20
C MET A 1 1.87 -15.69 5.21
N ILE A 2 1.66 -14.51 4.68
CA ILE A 2 2.54 -13.88 3.72
C ILE A 2 3.76 -13.34 4.43
N THR A 3 4.91 -13.65 3.84
CA THR A 3 6.22 -13.20 4.31
C THR A 3 6.65 -11.99 3.51
N THR A 4 7.48 -11.14 4.11
CA THR A 4 8.19 -10.05 3.41
C THR A 4 8.88 -10.56 2.15
N GLN A 5 9.42 -11.79 2.16
CA GLN A 5 10.04 -12.41 0.98
C GLN A 5 9.06 -12.60 -0.19
N LYS A 6 7.84 -13.08 0.06
CA LYS A 6 6.82 -13.25 -0.98
C LYS A 6 6.44 -11.89 -1.58
N LEU A 7 6.15 -10.90 -0.74
CA LEU A 7 5.79 -9.55 -1.21
C LEU A 7 6.94 -8.86 -1.96
N SER A 8 8.19 -9.07 -1.52
CA SER A 8 9.38 -8.58 -2.24
C SER A 8 9.47 -9.18 -3.64
N LEU A 9 9.27 -10.49 -3.77
CA LEU A 9 9.28 -11.18 -5.06
C LEU A 9 8.15 -10.68 -5.98
N ASP A 10 6.95 -10.47 -5.44
CA ASP A 10 5.83 -9.93 -6.19
C ASP A 10 6.11 -8.50 -6.65
N CYS A 11 6.69 -7.65 -5.80
CA CYS A 11 7.11 -6.30 -6.15
C CYS A 11 8.15 -6.28 -7.28
N VAL A 12 9.19 -7.12 -7.20
CA VAL A 12 10.20 -7.24 -8.27
C VAL A 12 9.57 -7.67 -9.59
N LYS A 13 8.67 -8.66 -9.56
CA LYS A 13 7.98 -9.12 -10.77
C LYS A 13 7.12 -8.03 -11.39
N ILE A 14 6.39 -7.27 -10.59
CA ILE A 14 5.59 -6.13 -11.08
C ILE A 14 6.50 -5.11 -11.76
N ILE A 15 7.58 -4.70 -11.10
CA ILE A 15 8.50 -3.69 -11.64
C ILE A 15 9.15 -4.20 -12.94
N ASP A 16 9.62 -5.44 -12.98
CA ASP A 16 10.23 -6.04 -14.17
C ASP A 16 9.25 -6.15 -15.34
N ASN A 17 7.99 -6.53 -15.08
CA ASN A 17 6.95 -6.57 -16.11
C ASN A 17 6.63 -5.18 -16.65
N LEU A 18 6.45 -4.19 -15.77
CA LEU A 18 6.21 -2.80 -16.18
C LEU A 18 7.39 -2.25 -16.99
N LEU A 19 8.62 -2.57 -16.62
CA LEU A 19 9.81 -2.18 -17.40
C LEU A 19 9.84 -2.84 -18.78
N LYS A 20 9.43 -4.12 -18.89
CA LYS A 20 9.34 -4.84 -20.16
C LYS A 20 8.27 -4.27 -21.08
N GLU A 21 7.12 -3.90 -20.55
CA GLU A 21 6.02 -3.27 -21.29
C GLU A 21 6.40 -1.87 -21.78
N ASN A 22 7.24 -1.16 -21.04
CA ASN A 22 7.76 0.17 -21.41
C ASN A 22 9.03 0.14 -22.29
N LYS A 23 9.41 -1.01 -22.87
CA LYS A 23 10.64 -1.18 -23.70
C LYS A 23 10.68 -0.37 -25.00
N GLU A 24 9.63 0.35 -25.40
CA GLU A 24 9.74 1.33 -26.50
C GLU A 24 10.48 2.62 -26.10
N VAL A 25 10.80 2.84 -24.83
CA VAL A 25 11.56 4.03 -24.38
C VAL A 25 13.11 3.82 -24.35
N SER A 26 13.57 2.74 -24.97
CA SER A 26 14.88 2.08 -24.76
C SER A 26 16.17 2.90 -25.01
N PRO A 27 16.32 3.81 -25.99
CA PRO A 27 17.62 4.47 -26.20
C PRO A 27 17.87 5.70 -25.30
N VAL A 28 16.81 6.38 -24.87
CA VAL A 28 16.90 7.61 -24.07
C VAL A 28 17.17 7.27 -22.60
N LEU A 29 16.67 6.12 -22.14
CA LEU A 29 16.81 5.60 -20.78
C LEU A 29 18.25 5.27 -20.36
N GLU A 30 19.07 4.74 -21.27
CA GLU A 30 20.49 4.45 -20.97
C GLU A 30 21.34 5.71 -20.85
N SER A 31 21.00 6.76 -21.61
CA SER A 31 21.73 8.04 -21.60
C SER A 31 21.34 8.97 -20.44
N LEU A 32 20.21 8.71 -19.77
CA LEU A 32 19.70 9.49 -18.64
C LEU A 32 19.99 8.88 -17.26
N LYS A 33 20.82 7.84 -17.15
CA LYS A 33 21.18 7.18 -15.87
C LYS A 33 21.66 8.12 -14.75
N HIS A 34 22.09 9.35 -15.07
CA HIS A 34 22.53 10.36 -14.10
C HIS A 34 21.49 11.45 -13.81
N ARG A 35 20.29 11.39 -14.42
CA ARG A 35 19.24 12.39 -14.30
C ARG A 35 17.88 11.76 -13.95
N HIS A 36 17.58 11.88 -12.66
CA HIS A 36 16.26 12.13 -12.06
C HIS A 36 15.34 10.93 -11.78
N ILE A 37 15.22 10.65 -10.47
CA ILE A 37 14.19 9.89 -9.76
C ILE A 37 12.77 10.16 -10.31
N ASP A 38 12.51 11.34 -10.86
CA ASP A 38 11.23 11.73 -11.46
C ASP A 38 10.82 10.88 -12.68
N TYR A 39 11.78 10.37 -13.44
CA TYR A 39 11.48 9.58 -14.64
C TYR A 39 10.78 8.26 -14.31
N PHE A 40 11.21 7.59 -13.25
CA PHE A 40 10.60 6.34 -12.81
C PHE A 40 9.36 6.55 -11.95
N ARG A 41 9.02 7.80 -11.60
CA ARG A 41 7.88 8.12 -10.73
C ARG A 41 6.54 7.55 -11.23
N PRO A 42 6.19 7.63 -12.53
CA PRO A 42 4.95 7.02 -13.03
C PRO A 42 4.97 5.49 -12.92
N LEU A 43 6.13 4.87 -13.20
CA LEU A 43 6.31 3.42 -13.09
C LEU A 43 6.15 2.94 -11.64
N TYR A 44 6.74 3.65 -10.67
CA TYR A 44 6.57 3.34 -9.25
C TYR A 44 5.14 3.61 -8.76
N ALA A 45 4.47 4.64 -9.27
CA ALA A 45 3.06 4.86 -8.95
C ALA A 45 2.19 3.69 -9.43
N GLN A 46 2.41 3.23 -10.67
CA GLN A 46 1.70 2.05 -11.21
C GLN A 46 2.06 0.78 -10.45
N ALA A 47 3.34 0.56 -10.15
CA ALA A 47 3.80 -0.60 -9.39
C ALA A 47 3.18 -0.67 -7.99
N ALA A 48 3.03 0.48 -7.32
CA ALA A 48 2.40 0.56 -6.01
C ALA A 48 0.91 0.18 -6.05
N LEU A 49 0.19 0.61 -7.09
CA LEU A 49 -1.21 0.25 -7.27
C LEU A 49 -1.37 -1.25 -7.53
N GLU A 50 -0.57 -1.83 -8.42
CA GLU A 50 -0.59 -3.27 -8.69
C GLU A 50 -0.20 -4.08 -7.44
N LEU A 51 0.82 -3.64 -6.72
CA LEU A 51 1.22 -4.27 -5.46
C LEU A 51 0.11 -4.17 -4.41
N GLY A 52 -0.57 -3.02 -4.30
CA GLY A 52 -1.69 -2.85 -3.39
C GLY A 52 -2.85 -3.82 -3.69
N LYS A 53 -3.22 -4.00 -4.97
CA LYS A 53 -4.22 -5.00 -5.39
C LYS A 53 -3.81 -6.41 -5.00
N ILE A 54 -2.55 -6.77 -5.25
CA ILE A 54 -2.00 -8.08 -4.85
C ILE A 54 -2.11 -8.23 -3.33
N CYS A 55 -1.71 -7.22 -2.56
CA CYS A 55 -1.75 -7.24 -1.10
C CYS A 55 -3.17 -7.40 -0.54
N VAL A 56 -4.19 -6.78 -1.14
CA VAL A 56 -5.59 -6.98 -0.74
C VAL A 56 -6.02 -8.45 -0.89
N ASN A 57 -5.73 -9.06 -2.04
CA ASN A 57 -6.09 -10.46 -2.31
C ASN A 57 -5.34 -11.40 -1.37
N ASN A 58 -4.05 -11.15 -1.22
CA ASN A 58 -3.16 -11.83 -0.30
C ASN A 58 -3.66 -11.81 1.15
N LEU A 59 -4.11 -10.65 1.66
CA LEU A 59 -4.67 -10.55 3.00
C LEU A 59 -5.99 -11.33 3.13
N LYS A 60 -6.87 -11.26 2.11
CA LYS A 60 -8.11 -12.06 2.07
C LYS A 60 -7.82 -13.56 2.13
N GLU A 61 -6.84 -14.04 1.37
CA GLU A 61 -6.40 -15.45 1.40
C GLU A 61 -5.86 -15.83 2.78
N ASP A 62 -5.02 -14.99 3.39
CA ASP A 62 -4.44 -15.27 4.69
C ASP A 62 -5.48 -15.33 5.81
N LEU A 63 -6.56 -14.54 5.72
CA LEU A 63 -7.68 -14.59 6.65
C LEU A 63 -8.50 -15.89 6.55
N SER A 64 -8.55 -16.52 5.38
CA SER A 64 -9.18 -17.83 5.21
C SER A 64 -8.51 -18.91 6.09
N ASN A 65 -7.26 -18.69 6.49
CA ASN A 65 -6.51 -19.52 7.43
C ASN A 65 -6.78 -19.21 8.92
N LYS A 66 -7.84 -18.44 9.24
CA LYS A 66 -8.44 -18.20 10.57
C LYS A 66 -7.59 -17.47 11.63
N LEU A 67 -6.60 -16.67 11.24
CA LEU A 67 -5.90 -15.77 12.18
C LEU A 67 -6.53 -14.37 12.13
N SER A 68 -7.38 -14.05 13.12
CA SER A 68 -8.11 -12.77 13.17
C SER A 68 -7.21 -11.53 13.26
N SER A 69 -5.97 -11.67 13.72
CA SER A 69 -4.98 -10.61 13.86
C SER A 69 -3.92 -10.57 12.76
N ILE A 70 -4.09 -11.35 11.68
CA ILE A 70 -3.08 -11.47 10.61
C ILE A 70 -2.76 -10.16 9.90
N TYR A 71 -3.68 -9.19 9.95
CA TYR A 71 -3.48 -7.85 9.41
C TYR A 71 -2.34 -7.08 10.09
N ILE A 72 -1.97 -7.43 11.33
CA ILE A 72 -0.87 -6.78 12.08
C ILE A 72 0.51 -7.12 11.48
N PRO A 73 0.95 -8.40 11.45
CA PRO A 73 2.22 -8.75 10.82
C PRO A 73 2.19 -8.46 9.32
N PHE A 74 1.01 -8.50 8.67
CA PHE A 74 0.88 -8.10 7.28
C PHE A 74 1.16 -6.60 7.07
N ALA A 75 0.70 -5.72 7.98
CA ALA A 75 1.02 -4.30 7.95
C ALA A 75 2.52 -4.04 8.09
N GLU A 76 3.22 -4.81 8.92
CA GLU A 76 4.69 -4.71 9.05
C GLU A 76 5.37 -5.09 7.74
N ALA A 77 5.05 -6.27 7.19
CA ALA A 77 5.61 -6.73 5.92
C ALA A 77 5.30 -5.77 4.76
N PHE A 78 4.09 -5.19 4.72
CA PHE A 78 3.74 -4.17 3.74
C PHE A 78 4.65 -2.95 3.85
N ASN A 79 4.81 -2.38 5.05
CA ASN A 79 5.65 -1.20 5.26
C ASN A 79 7.11 -1.49 4.89
N ASP A 80 7.64 -2.64 5.32
CA ASP A 80 9.03 -3.04 5.02
C ASP A 80 9.30 -3.07 3.52
N ILE A 81 8.37 -3.60 2.71
CA ILE A 81 8.53 -3.62 1.24
C ILE A 81 8.46 -2.21 0.66
N PHE A 82 7.47 -1.43 1.06
CA PHE A 82 7.32 -0.09 0.54
C PHE A 82 8.52 0.82 0.92
N ASP A 83 9.15 0.58 2.07
CA ASP A 83 10.39 1.23 2.50
C ASP A 83 11.62 0.68 1.74
N GLN A 84 11.76 -0.65 1.62
CA GLN A 84 12.88 -1.31 0.93
C GLN A 84 13.01 -0.86 -0.53
N PHE A 85 11.89 -0.69 -1.22
CA PHE A 85 11.86 -0.25 -2.62
C PHE A 85 11.77 1.27 -2.78
N ASN A 86 11.88 2.05 -1.68
CA ASN A 86 11.83 3.51 -1.67
C ASN A 86 10.61 4.09 -2.40
N PHE A 87 9.44 3.48 -2.23
CA PHE A 87 8.20 4.06 -2.75
C PHE A 87 7.93 5.40 -2.08
N ASP A 88 7.47 6.38 -2.86
CA ASP A 88 7.02 7.66 -2.32
C ASP A 88 5.81 7.47 -1.37
N PRO A 89 5.67 8.25 -0.29
CA PRO A 89 4.53 8.14 0.62
C PRO A 89 3.17 8.26 -0.06
N MET A 90 3.05 9.05 -1.14
CA MET A 90 1.81 9.14 -1.92
C MET A 90 1.45 7.80 -2.56
N ASN A 91 2.45 7.05 -3.05
CA ASN A 91 2.24 5.71 -3.61
C ASN A 91 1.74 4.74 -2.53
N LYS A 92 2.26 4.86 -1.30
CA LYS A 92 1.82 4.07 -0.14
C LYS A 92 0.36 4.37 0.20
N LEU A 93 -0.01 5.66 0.31
CA LEU A 93 -1.39 6.07 0.59
C LEU A 93 -2.37 5.59 -0.50
N ASN A 94 -1.99 5.68 -1.76
CA ASN A 94 -2.80 5.16 -2.87
C ASN A 94 -2.97 3.63 -2.78
N ALA A 95 -1.94 2.90 -2.40
CA ALA A 95 -2.05 1.46 -2.16
C ALA A 95 -2.96 1.14 -0.95
N LEU A 96 -2.93 1.95 0.12
CA LEU A 96 -3.84 1.80 1.26
C LEU A 96 -5.31 2.03 0.89
N LYS A 97 -5.59 2.99 0.00
CA LYS A 97 -6.95 3.27 -0.48
C LYS A 97 -7.63 2.02 -1.06
N LEU A 98 -6.88 1.16 -1.75
CA LEU A 98 -7.39 -0.08 -2.34
C LEU A 98 -7.96 -1.07 -1.29
N PHE A 99 -7.51 -1.01 -0.04
CA PHE A 99 -8.05 -1.85 1.03
C PHE A 99 -9.43 -1.41 1.51
N LEU A 100 -9.77 -0.12 1.33
CA LEU A 100 -11.04 0.45 1.75
C LEU A 100 -12.12 0.33 0.66
N GLU A 101 -11.76 0.01 -0.59
CA GLU A 101 -12.73 -0.19 -1.68
C GLU A 101 -13.76 -1.29 -1.39
N PHE A 102 -13.43 -2.24 -0.49
CA PHE A 102 -14.28 -3.37 -0.12
C PHE A 102 -14.92 -3.14 1.25
N LYS A 103 -16.09 -2.49 1.28
CA LYS A 103 -16.79 -2.09 2.52
C LYS A 103 -17.04 -3.23 3.52
N ASP A 104 -17.28 -4.44 3.03
CA ASP A 104 -17.53 -5.60 3.91
C ASP A 104 -16.22 -6.26 4.42
N PHE A 105 -15.07 -5.79 3.96
CA PHE A 105 -13.77 -6.35 4.29
C PHE A 105 -13.15 -5.68 5.53
N VAL A 106 -13.74 -5.94 6.71
CA VAL A 106 -13.30 -5.36 7.99
C VAL A 106 -11.78 -5.45 8.24
N PRO A 107 -11.09 -6.57 7.96
CA PRO A 107 -9.65 -6.64 8.16
C PRO A 107 -8.84 -5.68 7.29
N GLY A 108 -9.34 -5.26 6.13
CA GLY A 108 -8.73 -4.23 5.30
C GLY A 108 -8.74 -2.86 5.99
N TYR A 109 -9.85 -2.50 6.62
CA TYR A 109 -9.95 -1.27 7.43
C TYR A 109 -9.01 -1.32 8.64
N LEU A 110 -8.97 -2.45 9.36
CA LEU A 110 -8.05 -2.63 10.49
C LEU A 110 -6.58 -2.57 10.06
N PHE A 111 -6.24 -3.14 8.90
CA PHE A 111 -4.94 -3.03 8.27
C PHE A 111 -4.58 -1.56 7.98
N VAL A 112 -5.48 -0.79 7.36
CA VAL A 112 -5.25 0.62 7.07
C VAL A 112 -5.06 1.41 8.35
N MET A 113 -5.87 1.20 9.38
CA MET A 113 -5.72 1.86 10.68
C MET A 113 -4.36 1.58 11.34
N LYS A 114 -3.86 0.34 11.21
CA LYS A 114 -2.54 -0.03 11.73
C LYS A 114 -1.40 0.65 10.97
N THR A 115 -1.61 0.93 9.68
CA THR A 115 -0.56 1.33 8.74
C THR A 115 -0.49 2.85 8.53
N LEU A 116 -1.66 3.50 8.44
CA LEU A 116 -1.83 4.92 8.12
C LEU A 116 -1.10 5.91 9.07
N PRO A 117 -0.92 5.64 10.38
CA PRO A 117 -0.23 6.57 11.28
C PRO A 117 1.23 6.87 10.88
N ARG A 118 1.86 6.02 10.07
CA ARG A 118 3.24 6.22 9.59
C ARG A 118 3.36 7.25 8.45
N TYR A 119 2.25 7.74 7.91
CA TYR A 119 2.22 8.55 6.68
C TYR A 119 1.51 9.91 6.89
N GLY A 120 1.62 10.79 5.89
CA GLY A 120 0.93 12.09 5.89
C GLY A 120 1.64 13.14 6.73
N LEU A 121 2.97 13.21 6.62
CA LEU A 121 3.78 14.25 7.27
C LEU A 121 3.93 15.49 6.39
N LYS A 122 3.61 15.38 5.09
CA LYS A 122 3.68 16.47 4.12
C LYS A 122 2.28 16.93 3.73
N LYS A 123 2.14 18.24 3.44
CA LYS A 123 0.88 18.88 3.05
C LYS A 123 0.17 18.21 1.86
N GLU A 124 0.93 17.71 0.89
CA GLU A 124 0.37 17.04 -0.29
C GLU A 124 -0.28 15.69 0.06
N GLU A 125 0.22 15.02 1.09
CA GLU A 125 -0.28 13.73 1.59
C GLU A 125 -1.48 13.90 2.54
N GLU A 126 -1.58 15.05 3.22
CA GLU A 126 -2.62 15.33 4.22
C GLU A 126 -4.04 15.22 3.66
N ALA A 127 -4.27 15.66 2.40
CA ALA A 127 -5.58 15.59 1.77
C ALA A 127 -6.05 14.13 1.63
N LEU A 128 -5.21 13.27 1.05
CA LEU A 128 -5.53 11.85 0.87
C LEU A 128 -5.58 11.12 2.22
N LYS A 129 -4.67 11.42 3.15
CA LYS A 129 -4.75 10.85 4.51
C LYS A 129 -6.06 11.21 5.20
N SER A 130 -6.52 12.47 5.09
CA SER A 130 -7.78 12.91 5.67
C SER A 130 -8.98 12.21 5.06
N GLU A 131 -8.97 11.98 3.74
CA GLU A 131 -9.98 11.17 3.04
C GLU A 131 -10.05 9.75 3.62
N LEU A 132 -8.89 9.08 3.78
CA LEU A 132 -8.83 7.73 4.35
C LEU A 132 -9.30 7.70 5.82
N ILE A 133 -8.92 8.70 6.62
CA ILE A 133 -9.39 8.84 8.02
C ILE A 133 -10.91 8.99 8.05
N GLU A 134 -11.48 9.79 7.14
CA GLU A 134 -12.92 9.98 7.09
C GLU A 134 -13.66 8.70 6.71
N GLU A 135 -13.12 7.93 5.78
CA GLU A 135 -13.66 6.63 5.40
C GLU A 135 -13.63 5.63 6.57
N LEU A 136 -12.55 5.62 7.37
CA LEU A 136 -12.47 4.81 8.59
C LEU A 136 -13.50 5.27 9.65
N ARG A 137 -13.63 6.59 9.85
CA ARG A 137 -14.52 7.19 10.85
C ARG A 137 -16.00 6.95 10.58
N THR A 138 -16.40 7.04 9.31
CA THR A 138 -17.79 6.92 8.87
C THR A 138 -18.23 5.47 8.61
N HIS A 139 -17.33 4.51 8.78
CA HIS A 139 -17.62 3.11 8.51
C HIS A 139 -18.75 2.56 9.41
N PRO A 140 -19.75 1.82 8.87
CA PRO A 140 -20.91 1.36 9.64
C PRO A 140 -20.59 0.32 10.72
N SER A 141 -19.50 -0.46 10.56
CA SER A 141 -19.10 -1.51 11.52
C SER A 141 -18.71 -0.94 12.89
N GLU A 142 -19.37 -1.42 13.94
CA GLU A 142 -19.06 -1.09 15.34
C GLU A 142 -17.66 -1.55 15.76
N GLU A 143 -17.15 -2.64 15.18
CA GLU A 143 -15.79 -3.11 15.42
C GLU A 143 -14.77 -2.05 14.96
N ILE A 144 -14.95 -1.51 13.75
CA ILE A 144 -14.05 -0.50 13.19
C ILE A 144 -14.12 0.78 14.02
N LYS A 145 -15.32 1.25 14.39
CA LYS A 145 -15.48 2.43 15.26
C LYS A 145 -14.79 2.25 16.62
N LYS A 146 -14.94 1.09 17.24
CA LYS A 146 -14.30 0.78 18.53
C LYS A 146 -12.79 0.83 18.41
N HIS A 147 -12.23 0.22 17.36
CA HIS A 147 -10.80 0.30 17.10
C HIS A 147 -10.37 1.74 16.83
N PHE A 148 -11.14 2.51 16.06
CA PHE A 148 -10.78 3.86 15.65
C PHE A 148 -10.61 4.78 16.87
N ASN A 149 -11.60 4.74 17.77
CA ASN A 149 -11.57 5.50 19.02
C ASN A 149 -10.46 5.06 20.00
N SER A 150 -9.85 3.88 19.80
CA SER A 150 -8.79 3.36 20.66
C SER A 150 -7.37 3.71 20.20
N TYR A 151 -7.21 4.19 18.96
CA TYR A 151 -5.90 4.59 18.43
C TYR A 151 -5.64 6.07 18.71
N PRO A 152 -4.58 6.43 19.47
CA PRO A 152 -4.32 7.81 19.88
C PRO A 152 -3.76 8.71 18.74
N TYR A 153 -3.72 8.19 17.51
CA TYR A 153 -3.08 8.83 16.35
C TYR A 153 -4.08 9.22 15.25
N PHE A 154 -5.39 9.09 15.53
CA PHE A 154 -6.50 9.50 14.66
C PHE A 154 -7.40 10.53 15.34
#